data_AF-A0AAV0STU0-F1
#
_entry.id   AF-A0AAV0STU0-F1
#
_cell.length_a   1.000
_cell.length_b   1.000
_cell.length_c   1.000
_cell.angle_alpha   90.00
_cell.angle_beta   90.00
_cell.angle_gamma   90.00
#
_symmetry.space_group_name_H-M   'P 1'
#
loop_
_entity.id
_entity.type
_entity.pdbx_description
1 polymer ?
#
loop_
_entity_poly.entity_id
_entity_poly.type
_entity_poly.pdbx_seq_one_letter_code
_entity_poly.pdbx_strand_id
1 'polypeptide(L)'
;MGADQVPHAEPTTAKRAAEQFDQEFQRYTTKQTGKSARAVAMARGELAKYNALVFQDKKLEEAGVKKGRLTLEVRASYEKRIKELEEALDSFHLSVAGYNKTKAILSFVLLVVFALIMFFQPWAKHFEDPKDLTYDEYATLEEEPIQTMEETAEVSDEL
;
A
#
# COMPACT_ATOMS: atom_id res chain seq x y z
N MET A 1 -42.54 -8.99 -24.32
CA MET A 1 -42.15 -9.75 -23.12
C MET A 1 -40.63 -9.93 -23.17
N GLY A 2 -39.90 -9.01 -22.56
CA GLY A 2 -38.45 -9.13 -22.37
C GLY A 2 -38.21 -9.32 -20.89
N ALA A 3 -37.65 -10.46 -20.49
CA ALA A 3 -37.35 -10.75 -19.10
C ALA A 3 -36.14 -9.89 -18.67
N ASP A 4 -36.36 -9.04 -17.66
CA ASP A 4 -35.27 -8.40 -16.91
C ASP A 4 -34.43 -9.50 -16.23
N GLN A 5 -33.23 -9.73 -16.76
CA GLN A 5 -32.20 -10.47 -16.04
C GLN A 5 -31.67 -9.59 -14.92
N VAL A 6 -32.12 -9.86 -13.70
CA VAL A 6 -31.44 -9.40 -12.48
C VAL A 6 -30.08 -10.11 -12.42
N PRO A 7 -28.94 -9.40 -12.33
CA PRO A 7 -27.65 -10.07 -12.17
C PRO A 7 -27.63 -10.73 -10.80
N HIS A 8 -27.65 -12.06 -10.79
CA HIS A 8 -27.41 -12.87 -9.60
C HIS A 8 -26.03 -12.51 -9.05
N ALA A 9 -25.98 -11.83 -7.90
CA ALA A 9 -24.77 -11.67 -7.13
C ALA A 9 -24.34 -13.05 -6.62
N GLU A 10 -23.21 -13.56 -7.12
CA GLU A 10 -22.60 -14.79 -6.60
C GLU A 10 -22.30 -14.64 -5.09
N PRO A 11 -22.42 -15.73 -4.30
CA PRO A 11 -22.17 -15.66 -2.86
C PRO A 11 -20.73 -15.24 -2.62
N THR A 12 -20.56 -14.12 -1.91
CA THR A 12 -19.25 -13.53 -1.62
C THR A 12 -18.45 -14.47 -0.71
N THR A 13 -17.67 -15.37 -1.30
CA THR A 13 -16.72 -16.19 -0.55
C THR A 13 -15.71 -15.27 0.14
N ALA A 14 -15.31 -15.56 1.39
CA ALA A 14 -14.39 -14.72 2.16
C ALA A 14 -13.10 -14.37 1.40
N LYS A 15 -12.59 -15.29 0.56
CA LYS A 15 -11.45 -15.05 -0.33
C LYS A 15 -11.71 -13.93 -1.36
N ARG A 16 -12.88 -13.92 -1.99
CA ARG A 16 -13.27 -12.93 -3.00
C ARG A 16 -13.54 -11.56 -2.37
N ALA A 17 -14.08 -11.52 -1.16
CA ALA A 17 -14.23 -10.30 -0.38
C ALA A 17 -12.87 -9.67 -0.02
N ALA A 18 -11.90 -10.50 0.39
CA ALA A 18 -10.54 -10.05 0.68
C ALA A 18 -9.83 -9.51 -0.57
N GLU A 19 -9.98 -10.17 -1.72
CA GLU A 19 -9.42 -9.70 -3.00
C GLU A 19 -10.06 -8.39 -3.47
N GLN A 20 -11.38 -8.23 -3.35
CA GLN A 20 -12.07 -6.98 -3.66
C GLN A 20 -11.65 -5.84 -2.74
N PHE A 21 -11.48 -6.13 -1.44
CA PHE A 21 -10.95 -5.17 -0.48
C PHE A 21 -9.52 -4.76 -0.83
N ASP A 22 -8.64 -5.72 -1.13
CA ASP A 22 -7.24 -5.43 -1.47
C ASP A 22 -7.14 -4.64 -2.77
N GLN A 23 -7.94 -4.97 -3.78
CA GLN A 23 -8.00 -4.19 -5.02
C GLN A 23 -8.48 -2.75 -4.78
N GLU A 24 -9.55 -2.55 -4.02
CA GLU A 24 -10.01 -1.20 -3.67
C GLU A 24 -8.96 -0.47 -2.82
N PHE A 25 -8.36 -1.13 -1.84
CA PHE A 25 -7.33 -0.57 -0.97
C PHE A 25 -6.08 -0.15 -1.76
N GLN A 26 -5.60 -1.00 -2.67
CA GLN A 26 -4.53 -0.67 -3.61
C GLN A 26 -4.92 0.51 -4.48
N ARG A 27 -6.15 0.56 -4.99
CA ARG A 27 -6.66 1.64 -5.84
C ARG A 27 -6.74 2.97 -5.10
N TYR A 28 -7.09 2.98 -3.82
CA TYR A 28 -7.09 4.19 -2.98
C TYR A 28 -5.67 4.66 -2.65
N THR A 29 -4.77 3.74 -2.29
CA THR A 29 -3.39 4.07 -1.89
C THR A 29 -2.51 4.50 -3.08
N THR A 30 -2.63 3.85 -4.24
CA THR A 30 -1.88 4.21 -5.45
C THR A 30 -2.38 5.49 -6.11
N LYS A 31 -3.70 5.74 -6.16
CA LYS A 31 -4.25 6.98 -6.76
C LYS A 31 -3.81 8.24 -6.02
N GLN A 32 -3.74 8.21 -4.69
CA GLN A 32 -3.29 9.37 -3.92
C GLN A 32 -1.80 9.66 -4.17
N THR A 33 -0.96 8.62 -4.21
CA THR A 33 0.47 8.73 -4.51
C THR A 33 0.73 9.20 -5.94
N GLY A 34 -0.06 8.73 -6.92
CA GLY A 34 0.06 9.16 -8.32
C GLY A 34 -0.38 10.61 -8.56
N LYS A 35 -1.41 11.08 -7.85
CA LYS A 35 -1.87 12.47 -7.93
C LYS A 35 -0.86 13.45 -7.32
N SER A 36 -0.27 13.11 -6.18
CA SER A 36 0.76 13.96 -5.55
C SER A 36 2.04 14.02 -6.38
N ALA A 37 2.50 12.89 -6.94
CA ALA A 37 3.66 12.86 -7.83
C ALA A 37 3.47 13.72 -9.09
N ARG A 38 2.29 13.65 -9.72
CA ARG A 38 1.95 14.48 -10.88
C ARG A 38 1.87 15.96 -10.52
N ALA A 39 1.29 16.30 -9.38
CA ALA A 39 1.22 17.69 -8.90
C ALA A 39 2.61 18.27 -8.64
N VAL A 40 3.51 17.50 -8.00
CA VAL A 40 4.91 17.91 -7.78
C VAL A 40 5.65 18.10 -9.11
N ALA A 41 5.45 17.21 -10.08
CA ALA A 41 6.06 17.35 -11.40
C ALA A 41 5.56 18.62 -12.14
N MET A 42 4.27 18.93 -12.06
CA MET A 42 3.72 20.17 -12.60
C MET A 42 4.31 21.40 -11.90
N ALA A 43 4.38 21.39 -10.56
CA ALA A 43 4.92 22.49 -9.78
C ALA A 43 6.41 22.74 -10.08
N ARG A 44 7.21 21.68 -10.25
CA ARG A 44 8.60 21.79 -10.74
C ARG A 44 8.68 22.36 -12.15
N GLY A 45 7.74 21.99 -13.02
CA GLY A 45 7.63 22.54 -14.37
C GLY A 45 7.28 24.03 -14.37
N GLU A 46 6.39 24.47 -13.49
CA GLU A 46 6.04 25.89 -13.31
C GLU A 46 7.20 26.69 -12.71
N LEU A 47 7.88 26.16 -11.69
CA LEU A 47 9.07 26.75 -11.10
C LEU A 47 10.16 26.99 -12.17
N ALA A 48 10.44 25.99 -13.00
CA ALA A 48 11.43 26.10 -14.08
C ALA A 48 11.06 27.20 -15.10
N LYS A 49 9.76 27.36 -15.42
CA LYS A 49 9.30 28.41 -16.32
C LYS A 49 9.52 29.80 -15.73
N TYR A 50 9.11 30.04 -14.49
CA TYR A 50 9.29 31.34 -13.85
C TYR A 50 10.77 31.69 -13.66
N ASN A 51 11.58 30.71 -13.26
CA ASN A 51 13.01 30.90 -13.10
C ASN A 51 13.70 31.21 -14.44
N ALA A 52 13.28 30.56 -15.54
CA ALA A 52 13.78 30.87 -16.88
C ALA A 52 13.45 32.31 -17.31
N LEU A 53 12.23 32.80 -17.03
CA LEU A 53 11.81 34.17 -17.34
C LEU A 53 12.63 35.20 -16.56
N VAL A 54 12.82 35.00 -15.25
CA VAL A 54 13.65 35.88 -14.41
C VAL A 54 15.11 35.85 -14.86
N PHE A 55 15.62 34.69 -15.24
CA PHE A 55 16.98 34.54 -15.74
C PHE A 55 17.20 35.23 -17.09
N GLN A 56 16.24 35.13 -18.01
CA GLN A 56 16.27 35.86 -19.28
C GLN A 56 16.24 37.38 -19.05
N ASP A 57 15.40 37.86 -18.13
CA ASP A 57 15.36 39.27 -17.75
C ASP A 57 16.71 39.75 -17.21
N LYS A 58 17.33 38.95 -16.32
CA LYS A 58 18.67 39.25 -15.80
C LYS A 58 19.73 39.34 -16.91
N LYS A 59 19.67 38.44 -17.90
CA LYS A 59 20.57 38.52 -19.07
C LYS A 59 20.34 39.77 -19.91
N LEU A 60 19.09 40.19 -20.09
CA LEU A 60 18.77 41.43 -20.81
C LEU A 60 19.26 42.67 -20.06
N GLU A 61 19.16 42.65 -18.73
CA GLU A 61 19.70 43.68 -17.84
C GLU A 61 21.24 43.77 -17.95
N GLU A 62 21.94 42.64 -17.89
CA GLU A 62 23.41 42.56 -18.07
C GLU A 62 23.84 43.03 -19.47
N ALA A 63 23.03 42.76 -20.51
CA ALA A 63 23.29 43.21 -21.87
C ALA A 63 22.88 44.67 -22.14
N GLY A 64 22.28 45.38 -21.18
CA GLY A 64 21.83 46.77 -21.33
C GLY A 64 20.64 46.95 -22.30
N VAL A 65 19.95 45.86 -22.67
CA VAL A 65 18.86 45.89 -23.65
C VAL A 65 17.52 46.16 -22.95
N LYS A 66 16.90 47.30 -23.25
CA LYS A 66 15.60 47.70 -22.65
C LYS A 66 14.39 47.03 -23.29
N LYS A 67 14.52 46.50 -24.52
CA LYS A 67 13.41 45.90 -25.27
C LYS A 67 13.15 44.48 -24.77
N GLY A 68 11.91 44.20 -24.35
CA GLY A 68 11.51 42.89 -23.84
C GLY A 68 11.86 42.63 -22.37
N ARG A 69 12.37 43.63 -21.66
CA ARG A 69 12.63 43.56 -20.22
C ARG A 69 11.32 43.51 -19.44
N LEU A 70 11.27 42.70 -18.39
CA LEU A 70 10.15 42.68 -17.46
C LEU A 70 10.08 44.01 -16.71
N THR A 71 8.86 44.47 -16.40
CA THR A 71 8.68 45.56 -15.45
C THR A 71 9.07 45.07 -14.06
N LEU A 72 9.54 45.99 -13.21
CA LEU A 72 9.98 45.64 -11.85
C LEU A 72 8.87 44.98 -11.03
N GLU A 73 7.62 45.41 -11.21
CA GLU A 73 6.44 44.82 -10.56
C GLU A 73 6.20 43.37 -10.99
N VAL A 74 6.29 43.10 -12.30
CA VAL A 74 6.06 41.74 -12.82
C VAL A 74 7.20 40.82 -12.41
N ARG A 75 8.45 41.30 -12.42
CA ARG A 75 9.61 40.55 -11.92
C ARG A 75 9.45 40.18 -10.44
N ALA A 76 9.08 41.14 -9.60
CA ALA A 76 8.82 40.88 -8.19
C ALA A 76 7.68 39.86 -7.98
N SER A 77 6.65 39.88 -8.84
CA SER A 77 5.57 38.90 -8.80
C SER A 77 6.07 37.49 -9.12
N TYR A 78 6.94 37.31 -10.11
CA TYR A 78 7.52 36.01 -10.43
C TYR A 78 8.49 35.52 -9.36
N GLU A 79 9.34 36.39 -8.81
CA GLU A 79 10.23 36.03 -7.70
C GLU A 79 9.44 35.61 -6.45
N LYS A 80 8.31 36.27 -6.18
CA LYS A 80 7.39 35.85 -5.11
C LYS A 80 6.81 34.46 -5.38
N ARG A 81 6.32 34.20 -6.59
CA ARG A 81 5.77 32.89 -6.99
C ARG A 81 6.81 31.77 -6.94
N ILE A 82 8.05 32.05 -7.31
CA ILE A 82 9.17 31.12 -7.20
C ILE A 82 9.36 30.71 -5.74
N LYS A 83 9.45 31.67 -4.82
CA LYS A 83 9.61 31.39 -3.37
C LYS A 83 8.44 30.59 -2.79
N GLU A 84 7.20 30.98 -3.12
CA GLU A 84 6.00 30.26 -2.67
C GLU A 84 6.02 28.81 -3.14
N LEU A 85 6.41 28.55 -4.39
CA LEU A 85 6.52 27.20 -4.94
C LEU A 85 7.65 26.41 -4.28
N GLU A 86 8.83 27.00 -4.08
CA GLU A 86 9.96 26.35 -3.40
C GLU A 86 9.60 25.95 -1.97
N GLU A 87 9.02 26.86 -1.20
CA GLU A 87 8.58 26.60 0.18
C GLU A 87 7.52 25.49 0.23
N ALA A 88 6.57 25.49 -0.70
CA ALA A 88 5.55 24.44 -0.80
C ALA A 88 6.16 23.07 -1.16
N LEU A 89 7.16 23.04 -2.06
CA LEU A 89 7.86 21.81 -2.42
C LEU A 89 8.68 21.26 -1.24
N ASP A 90 9.39 22.13 -0.52
CA ASP A 90 10.18 21.74 0.64
C ASP A 90 9.30 21.23 1.78
N SER A 91 8.20 21.91 2.07
CA SER A 91 7.20 21.46 3.04
C SER A 91 6.61 20.10 2.64
N PHE A 92 6.31 19.89 1.35
CA PHE A 92 5.87 18.59 0.85
C PHE A 92 6.94 17.50 1.10
N HIS A 93 8.20 17.75 0.75
CA HIS A 93 9.28 16.79 0.98
C HIS A 93 9.50 16.48 2.46
N LEU A 94 9.41 17.48 3.35
CA LEU A 94 9.48 17.30 4.80
C LEU A 94 8.31 16.45 5.33
N SER A 95 7.09 16.71 4.85
CA SER A 95 5.91 15.94 5.27
C SER A 95 6.00 14.47 4.84
N VAL A 96 6.47 14.19 3.62
CA VAL A 96 6.69 12.83 3.11
C VAL A 96 7.79 12.12 3.91
N ALA A 97 8.89 12.82 4.21
CA ALA A 97 9.96 12.29 5.04
C ALA A 97 9.48 11.96 6.47
N GLY A 98 8.66 12.84 7.05
CA GLY A 98 8.06 12.62 8.37
C GLY A 98 7.15 11.40 8.41
N TYR A 99 6.29 11.23 7.41
CA TYR A 99 5.40 10.06 7.31
C TYR A 99 6.17 8.74 7.21
N ASN A 100 7.24 8.70 6.40
CA ASN A 100 8.09 7.52 6.28
C ASN A 100 8.88 7.23 7.57
N LYS A 101 9.36 8.27 8.28
CA LYS A 101 10.01 8.12 9.58
C LYS A 101 9.06 7.49 10.62
N THR A 102 7.81 7.93 10.67
CA THR A 102 6.81 7.35 11.60
C THR A 102 6.51 5.89 11.27
N LYS A 103 6.39 5.52 9.98
CA LYS A 103 6.26 4.12 9.56
C LYS A 103 7.45 3.26 10.00
N ALA A 104 8.67 3.78 9.83
CA ALA A 104 9.89 3.08 10.24
C ALA A 104 9.92 2.86 11.76
N ILE A 105 9.53 3.87 12.55
CA ILE A 105 9.47 3.75 14.00
C ILE A 105 8.40 2.72 14.42
N LEU A 106 7.19 2.79 13.84
CA LEU A 106 6.12 1.85 14.15
C LEU A 106 6.48 0.41 13.79
N SER A 107 7.08 0.18 12.62
CA SER A 107 7.55 -1.16 12.22
C SER A 107 8.67 -1.66 13.12
N PHE A 108 9.59 -0.79 13.55
CA PHE A 108 10.63 -1.17 14.51
C PHE A 108 10.07 -1.53 15.89
N VAL A 109 9.14 -0.73 16.42
CA VAL A 109 8.46 -1.04 17.70
C VAL A 109 7.72 -2.37 17.61
N LEU A 110 7.03 -2.62 16.49
CA LEU A 110 6.33 -3.89 16.26
C LEU A 110 7.31 -5.08 16.26
N LEU A 111 8.48 -4.92 15.63
CA LEU A 111 9.53 -5.95 15.64
C LEU A 111 10.08 -6.21 17.04
N VAL A 112 10.31 -5.15 17.83
CA VAL A 112 10.79 -5.30 19.22
C VAL A 112 9.75 -6.04 20.06
N VAL A 113 8.47 -5.66 19.95
CA VAL A 113 7.38 -6.35 20.65
C VAL A 113 7.32 -7.81 20.20
N PHE A 114 7.35 -8.08 18.89
CA PHE A 114 7.35 -9.45 18.37
C PHE A 114 8.52 -10.28 18.93
N ALA A 115 9.73 -9.71 18.95
CA ALA A 115 10.90 -10.36 19.51
C ALA A 115 10.74 -10.66 21.01
N LEU A 116 10.17 -9.74 21.79
CA LEU A 116 9.87 -9.98 23.21
C LEU A 116 8.85 -11.09 23.39
N ILE A 117 7.76 -11.08 22.62
CA ILE A 117 6.73 -12.11 22.73
C ILE A 117 7.30 -13.48 22.31
N MET A 118 8.11 -13.54 21.24
CA MET A 118 8.83 -14.77 20.85
C MET A 118 9.89 -15.21 21.84
N PHE A 119 10.52 -14.29 22.58
CA PHE A 119 11.53 -14.63 23.59
C PHE A 119 10.89 -15.14 24.89
N PHE A 120 9.83 -14.50 25.35
CA PHE A 120 9.12 -14.90 26.57
C PHE A 120 8.14 -16.06 26.33
N GLN A 121 7.80 -16.37 25.07
CA GLN A 121 6.88 -17.42 24.64
C GLN A 121 5.71 -17.63 25.61
N PRO A 122 4.89 -16.60 25.89
CA PRO A 122 3.87 -16.69 26.93
C PRO A 122 2.84 -17.81 26.68
N TRP A 123 2.70 -18.24 25.42
CA TRP A 123 1.89 -19.38 24.98
C TRP A 123 2.55 -20.75 25.13
N ALA A 124 3.86 -20.86 25.36
CA ALA A 124 4.52 -22.17 25.52
C ALA A 124 3.85 -23.00 26.62
N LYS A 125 3.38 -22.34 27.68
CA LYS A 125 2.63 -22.97 28.79
C LYS A 125 1.29 -23.59 28.39
N HIS A 126 0.73 -23.21 27.24
CA HIS A 126 -0.53 -23.73 26.73
C HIS A 126 -0.35 -24.87 25.72
N PHE A 127 0.89 -25.17 25.31
CA PHE A 127 1.22 -26.28 24.42
C PHE A 127 1.94 -27.44 25.13
N GLU A 128 2.29 -27.27 26.41
CA GLU A 128 2.84 -28.33 27.28
C GLU A 128 1.72 -29.06 28.06
N ASP A 129 0.54 -29.25 27.46
CA ASP A 129 -0.47 -30.09 28.07
C ASP A 129 -0.07 -31.56 27.85
N PRO A 130 0.20 -32.36 28.90
CA PRO A 130 0.68 -33.75 28.77
C PRO A 130 -0.36 -34.72 28.16
N LYS A 131 -1.46 -34.20 27.63
CA LYS A 131 -2.52 -34.92 26.93
C LYS A 131 -2.59 -34.61 25.44
N ASP A 132 -1.84 -33.61 24.96
CA ASP A 132 -1.71 -33.37 23.53
C ASP A 132 -0.77 -34.42 22.95
N LEU A 133 -1.32 -35.31 22.12
CA LEU A 133 -0.54 -36.33 21.42
C LEU A 133 0.57 -35.63 20.62
N THR A 134 1.80 -36.09 20.79
CA THR A 134 2.94 -35.58 20.01
C THR A 134 2.75 -35.90 18.52
N TYR A 135 3.34 -35.11 17.62
CA TYR A 135 3.22 -35.33 16.16
C TYR A 135 3.59 -36.77 15.74
N ASP A 136 4.54 -37.38 16.46
CA ASP A 136 4.95 -38.77 16.26
C ASP A 136 3.82 -39.77 16.60
N GLU A 137 2.95 -39.44 17.54
CA GLU A 137 1.80 -40.24 17.97
C GLU A 137 0.62 -40.12 16.99
N TYR A 138 0.45 -38.95 16.36
CA TYR A 138 -0.49 -38.76 15.24
C TYR A 138 -0.08 -39.59 14.02
N ALA A 139 1.23 -39.65 13.71
CA ALA A 139 1.74 -40.45 12.60
C ALA A 139 1.47 -41.95 12.80
N THR A 140 1.52 -42.45 14.04
CA THR A 140 1.18 -43.84 14.35
C THR A 140 -0.33 -44.15 14.32
N LEU A 141 -1.20 -43.16 14.47
CA LEU A 141 -2.65 -43.34 14.33
C LEU A 141 -3.11 -43.43 12.86
N GLU A 142 -2.37 -42.81 11.93
CA GLU A 142 -2.64 -42.91 10.49
C GLU A 142 -2.17 -44.25 9.88
N GLU A 143 -1.32 -45.00 10.59
CA GLU A 143 -0.81 -46.31 10.15
C GLU A 143 -1.73 -47.50 10.52
N GLU A 144 -2.92 -47.29 11.10
CA GLU A 144 -3.90 -48.37 11.15
C GLU A 144 -4.45 -48.65 9.74
N PRO A 145 -4.34 -49.90 9.24
CA PRO A 145 -4.73 -50.22 7.88
C PRO A 145 -6.23 -50.00 7.71
N ILE A 146 -6.58 -49.08 6.82
CA ILE A 146 -7.93 -48.90 6.27
C ILE A 146 -8.39 -50.27 5.76
N GLN A 147 -9.20 -50.98 6.54
CA GLN A 147 -9.91 -52.16 6.08
C GLN A 147 -10.77 -51.71 4.90
N THR A 148 -10.34 -52.13 3.73
CA THR A 148 -11.03 -51.94 2.46
C THR A 148 -12.34 -52.73 2.59
N MET A 149 -13.46 -52.02 2.71
CA MET A 149 -14.78 -52.63 2.52
C MET A 149 -14.87 -53.06 1.05
N GLU A 150 -14.58 -54.33 0.78
CA GLU A 150 -15.01 -54.97 -0.46
C GLU A 150 -16.51 -55.22 -0.37
N GLU A 151 -17.26 -54.39 -1.08
CA GLU A 151 -18.63 -54.61 -1.47
C GLU A 151 -18.68 -55.73 -2.52
N THR A 152 -19.23 -56.89 -2.17
CA THR A 152 -19.95 -57.73 -3.14
C THR A 152 -21.16 -58.36 -2.48
N ALA A 153 -22.32 -57.87 -2.91
CA ALA A 153 -23.60 -58.54 -2.79
C ALA A 153 -23.55 -59.92 -3.44
N GLU A 154 -24.21 -60.93 -2.85
CA GLU A 154 -25.40 -61.54 -3.45
C GLU A 154 -25.93 -62.78 -2.68
N VAL A 155 -27.27 -62.87 -2.68
CA VAL A 155 -28.13 -64.07 -2.62
C VAL A 155 -28.65 -64.58 -1.26
N SER A 156 -29.97 -64.40 -1.14
CA SER A 156 -30.97 -65.07 -0.32
C SER A 156 -30.77 -66.58 -0.10
N ASP A 157 -31.10 -67.12 1.08
CA ASP A 157 -32.41 -67.79 1.27
C ASP A 157 -32.65 -68.20 2.74
N GLU A 158 -33.93 -68.33 3.03
CA GLU A 158 -34.60 -68.56 4.31
C GLU A 158 -34.19 -69.84 5.08
N LEU A 159 -34.39 -69.78 6.41
CA LEU A 159 -35.08 -70.83 7.15
C LEU A 159 -35.88 -70.25 8.32
#